data_AF-A0AAN7ZRZ1-F1
#
_entry.id   AF-A0AAN7ZRZ1-F1
#
_cell.length_a   1.000
_cell.length_b   1.000
_cell.length_c   1.000
_cell.angle_alpha   90.00
_cell.angle_beta   90.00
_cell.angle_gamma   90.00
#
_symmetry.space_group_name_H-M   'P 1'
#
loop_
_entity.id
_entity.type
_entity.pdbx_description
1 polymer ?
#
loop_
_entity_poly.entity_id
_entity_poly.type
_entity_poly.pdbx_seq_one_letter_code
_entity_poly.pdbx_strand_id
1 'polypeptide(L)'
;MWSYLFGGSSKSYGNNNNSKSRELTKKAIIELREHINLLDKKQSHLQTQILNSENDAKKYLNKGNRTLAKNCLKRKKIYEQQLEKLDGQINSLEQQLFTIETSNLNAETMRAMQQGAKAMKSIHKNMDIDQVDETMDEVREQVQLSEEISDAISKPLYTAGSLANEVDEDELDQELELLQEENVHADMLKTAAVTNNNDHISSLRANSAKLEQNISLPSVPNSNIQSTNKIIKENGMNQSENESEDEDERALRELQAEMGL
;
A
#
# COMPACT_ATOMS: atom_id res chain seq x y z
N MET A 1 -29.39 6.87 -60.32
CA MET A 1 -28.13 7.65 -60.41
C MET A 1 -28.14 8.60 -59.21
N TRP A 2 -27.17 8.62 -58.30
CA TRP A 2 -25.74 8.29 -58.46
C TRP A 2 -25.19 7.43 -57.33
N SER A 3 -24.34 6.46 -57.70
CA SER A 3 -23.89 5.32 -56.88
C SER A 3 -22.81 5.65 -55.83
N TYR A 4 -22.78 6.88 -55.31
CA TYR A 4 -21.66 7.40 -54.50
C TYR A 4 -21.91 7.43 -52.97
N LEU A 5 -23.06 6.95 -52.49
CA LEU A 5 -23.40 6.93 -51.06
C LEU A 5 -23.05 5.62 -50.31
N PHE A 6 -22.58 4.58 -51.02
CA PHE A 6 -22.16 3.30 -50.42
C PHE A 6 -21.00 2.71 -51.24
N GLY A 7 -19.75 3.00 -50.85
CA GLY A 7 -18.58 2.77 -51.71
C GLY A 7 -17.24 2.66 -50.97
N GLY A 8 -17.11 1.60 -50.17
CA GLY A 8 -15.89 1.06 -49.55
C GLY A 8 -14.56 1.81 -49.68
N SER A 9 -14.07 2.32 -48.54
CA SER A 9 -12.64 2.24 -48.21
C SER A 9 -12.48 1.78 -46.77
N SER A 10 -12.53 0.45 -46.57
CA SER A 10 -12.13 -0.21 -45.33
C SER A 10 -10.62 -0.11 -45.17
N LYS A 11 -10.14 1.10 -44.86
CA LYS A 11 -8.74 1.40 -44.62
C LYS A 11 -8.34 0.70 -43.32
N SER A 12 -7.62 -0.41 -43.45
CA SER A 12 -7.15 -1.22 -42.33
C SER A 12 -6.23 -0.37 -41.44
N TYR A 13 -6.81 0.21 -40.39
CA TYR A 13 -6.07 0.93 -39.35
C TYR A 13 -5.36 -0.09 -38.46
N GLY A 14 -4.18 -0.52 -38.92
CA GLY A 14 -3.35 -1.48 -38.19
C GLY A 14 -2.94 -0.93 -36.82
N ASN A 15 -3.46 -1.56 -35.75
CA ASN A 15 -2.92 -1.80 -34.40
C ASN A 15 -2.17 -0.68 -33.61
N ASN A 16 -2.01 0.54 -34.13
CA ASN A 16 -1.10 1.56 -33.61
C ASN A 16 -1.72 2.48 -32.54
N ASN A 17 -3.00 2.25 -32.19
CA ASN A 17 -3.68 3.01 -31.14
C ASN A 17 -3.42 2.42 -29.74
N ASN A 18 -3.16 1.11 -29.63
CA ASN A 18 -2.93 0.43 -28.35
C ASN A 18 -1.56 0.76 -27.73
N SER A 19 -0.53 0.98 -28.56
CA SER A 19 0.79 1.45 -28.10
C SER A 19 0.68 2.87 -27.53
N LYS A 20 0.12 3.79 -28.31
CA LYS A 20 -0.12 5.18 -27.90
C LYS A 20 -1.00 5.29 -26.64
N SER A 21 -2.06 4.51 -26.52
CA SER A 21 -2.91 4.50 -25.32
C SER A 21 -2.16 4.06 -24.06
N ARG A 22 -1.32 3.01 -24.16
CA ARG A 22 -0.46 2.58 -23.03
C ARG A 22 0.62 3.61 -22.69
N GLU A 23 1.19 4.28 -23.68
CA GLU A 23 2.18 5.35 -23.50
C GLU A 23 1.56 6.58 -22.82
N LEU A 24 0.39 7.02 -23.26
CA LEU A 24 -0.40 8.09 -22.61
C LEU A 24 -0.78 7.73 -21.16
N THR A 25 -1.19 6.49 -20.91
CA THR A 25 -1.52 6.01 -19.56
C THR A 25 -0.31 6.05 -18.64
N LYS A 26 0.86 5.57 -19.10
CA LYS A 26 2.12 5.63 -18.35
C LYS A 26 2.55 7.07 -18.08
N LYS A 27 2.45 7.94 -19.08
CA LYS A 27 2.79 9.36 -18.95
C LYS A 27 1.89 10.04 -17.90
N ALA A 28 0.57 9.84 -17.97
CA ALA A 28 -0.38 10.39 -17.00
C ALA A 28 -0.11 9.89 -15.57
N ILE A 29 0.26 8.62 -15.37
CA ILE A 29 0.65 8.07 -14.06
C ILE A 29 1.88 8.81 -13.51
N ILE A 30 2.89 9.10 -14.35
CA ILE A 30 4.10 9.82 -13.94
C ILE A 30 3.75 11.28 -13.59
N GLU A 31 3.05 11.99 -14.46
CA GLU A 31 2.64 13.39 -14.26
C GLU A 31 1.78 13.56 -12.99
N LEU A 32 0.86 12.63 -12.71
CA LEU A 32 0.06 12.64 -11.48
C LEU A 32 0.92 12.44 -10.23
N ARG A 33 1.86 11.49 -10.24
CA ARG A 33 2.75 11.23 -9.10
C ARG A 33 3.71 12.39 -8.83
N GLU A 34 4.24 13.01 -9.89
CA GLU A 34 5.07 14.22 -9.80
C GLU A 34 4.28 15.40 -9.23
N HIS A 35 3.05 15.61 -9.69
CA HIS A 35 2.19 16.68 -9.18
C HIS A 35 1.78 16.44 -7.71
N ILE A 36 1.45 15.19 -7.32
CA ILE A 36 1.19 14.83 -5.91
C ILE A 36 2.43 15.19 -5.05
N ASN A 37 3.63 14.77 -5.45
CA ASN A 37 4.85 15.09 -4.71
C ASN A 37 5.11 16.60 -4.56
N LEU A 38 4.80 17.38 -5.60
CA LEU A 38 4.89 18.85 -5.55
C LEU A 38 3.87 19.44 -4.56
N LEU A 39 2.66 18.89 -4.50
CA LEU A 39 1.66 19.29 -3.51
C LEU A 39 2.08 18.88 -2.08
N ASP A 40 2.70 17.72 -1.87
CA ASP A 40 3.25 17.29 -0.56
C ASP A 40 4.36 18.22 -0.06
N LYS A 41 5.29 18.60 -0.95
CA LYS A 41 6.32 19.62 -0.65
C LYS A 41 5.67 20.94 -0.23
N LYS A 42 4.62 21.37 -0.93
CA LYS A 42 3.87 22.60 -0.62
C LYS A 42 3.06 22.50 0.67
N GLN A 43 2.48 21.34 0.97
CA GLN A 43 1.81 21.02 2.23
C GLN A 43 2.80 21.16 3.40
N SER A 44 3.99 20.55 3.27
CA SER A 44 5.08 20.65 4.25
C SER A 44 5.53 22.09 4.48
N HIS A 45 5.70 22.89 3.42
CA HIS A 45 6.00 24.32 3.55
C HIS A 45 4.90 25.09 4.32
N LEU A 46 3.62 24.85 4.02
CA LEU A 46 2.51 25.49 4.73
C LEU A 46 2.46 25.10 6.22
N GLN A 47 2.73 23.83 6.56
CA GLN A 47 2.83 23.39 7.96
C GLN A 47 3.93 24.16 8.71
N THR A 48 5.11 24.32 8.12
CA THR A 48 6.19 25.15 8.68
C THR A 48 5.76 26.61 8.85
N GLN A 49 5.04 27.19 7.89
CA GLN A 49 4.54 28.57 7.96
C GLN A 49 3.42 28.77 9.01
N ILE A 50 2.62 27.73 9.27
CA ILE A 50 1.64 27.67 10.37
C ILE A 50 2.38 27.70 11.73
N LEU A 51 3.40 26.84 11.91
CA LEU A 51 4.23 26.79 13.12
C LEU A 51 4.96 28.12 13.36
N ASN A 52 5.56 28.70 12.33
CA ASN A 52 6.22 30.02 12.40
C ASN A 52 5.25 31.12 12.82
N SER A 53 4.05 31.17 12.21
CA SER A 53 3.03 32.16 12.55
C SER A 53 2.47 31.99 13.97
N GLU A 54 2.40 30.76 14.48
CA GLU A 54 2.05 30.50 15.87
C GLU A 54 3.16 30.94 16.85
N ASN A 55 4.41 30.61 16.54
CA ASN A 55 5.56 31.01 17.35
C ASN A 55 5.71 32.53 17.41
N ASP A 56 5.49 33.24 16.31
CA ASP A 56 5.47 34.70 16.30
C ASP A 56 4.29 35.29 17.08
N ALA A 57 3.10 34.68 17.00
CA ALA A 57 1.97 35.10 17.82
C ALA A 57 2.30 34.99 19.33
N LYS A 58 2.93 33.89 19.76
CA LYS A 58 3.44 33.70 21.13
C LYS A 58 4.49 34.77 21.50
N LYS A 59 5.48 35.02 20.64
CA LYS A 59 6.51 36.07 20.85
C LYS A 59 5.91 37.46 21.03
N TYR A 60 4.94 37.86 20.19
CA TYR A 60 4.30 39.18 20.30
C TYR A 60 3.38 39.28 21.52
N LEU A 61 2.68 38.21 21.89
CA LEU A 61 1.85 38.17 23.09
C LEU A 61 2.69 38.35 24.36
N ASN A 62 3.84 37.67 24.45
CA ASN A 62 4.79 37.81 25.58
C ASN A 62 5.38 39.23 25.68
N LYS A 63 5.48 39.96 24.55
CA LYS A 63 5.87 41.37 24.49
C LYS A 63 4.69 42.34 24.72
N GLY A 64 3.51 41.84 25.11
CA GLY A 64 2.29 42.63 25.32
C GLY A 64 1.60 43.15 24.05
N ASN A 65 2.15 42.91 22.86
CA ASN A 65 1.62 43.45 21.60
C ASN A 65 0.52 42.57 21.02
N ARG A 66 -0.68 42.69 21.60
CA ARG A 66 -1.88 41.95 21.19
C ARG A 66 -2.27 42.16 19.72
N THR A 67 -2.03 43.34 19.14
CA THR A 67 -2.39 43.65 17.74
C THR A 67 -1.54 42.85 16.76
N LEU A 68 -0.22 42.80 16.95
CA LEU A 68 0.66 41.98 16.11
C LEU A 68 0.39 40.48 16.30
N ALA A 69 0.18 40.03 17.55
CA ALA A 69 -0.20 38.64 17.82
C ALA A 69 -1.50 38.24 17.09
N LYS A 70 -2.53 39.10 17.08
CA LYS A 70 -3.78 38.86 16.34
C LYS A 70 -3.57 38.79 14.82
N ASN A 71 -2.64 39.57 14.27
CA ASN A 71 -2.31 39.51 12.84
C ASN A 71 -1.55 38.22 12.47
N CYS A 72 -0.63 37.75 13.33
CA CYS A 72 0.02 36.45 13.17
C CYS A 72 -1.01 35.29 13.20
N LEU A 73 -1.98 35.32 14.11
CA LEU A 73 -3.06 34.32 14.17
C LEU A 73 -3.98 34.36 12.94
N LYS A 74 -4.29 35.54 12.37
CA LYS A 74 -5.01 35.64 11.08
C LYS A 74 -4.23 34.95 9.96
N ARG A 75 -2.92 35.20 9.87
CA ARG A 75 -2.04 34.57 8.87
C ARG A 75 -1.97 33.05 9.06
N LYS A 76 -1.83 32.58 10.30
CA LYS A 76 -1.95 31.15 10.64
C LYS A 76 -3.24 30.56 10.08
N LYS A 77 -4.39 31.21 10.32
CA LYS A 77 -5.68 30.70 9.86
C LYS A 77 -5.84 30.68 8.33
N ILE A 78 -5.22 31.62 7.63
CA ILE A 78 -5.18 31.61 6.15
C ILE A 78 -4.34 30.42 5.64
N TYR A 79 -3.20 30.12 6.27
CA TYR A 79 -2.39 28.95 5.89
C TYR A 79 -3.10 27.63 6.23
N GLU A 80 -3.79 27.52 7.36
CA GLU A 80 -4.65 26.36 7.69
C GLU A 80 -5.72 26.12 6.60
N GLN A 81 -6.37 27.18 6.10
CA GLN A 81 -7.36 27.08 5.01
C GLN A 81 -6.74 26.76 3.64
N GLN A 82 -5.45 27.06 3.43
CA GLN A 82 -4.72 26.66 2.22
C GLN A 82 -4.30 25.20 2.31
N LEU A 83 -3.92 24.73 3.50
CA LEU A 83 -3.59 23.34 3.79
C LEU A 83 -4.79 22.41 3.52
N GLU A 84 -5.95 22.73 4.10
CA GLU A 84 -7.21 21.98 3.91
C GLU A 84 -7.60 21.84 2.42
N LYS A 85 -7.36 22.89 1.62
CA LYS A 85 -7.60 22.85 0.16
C LYS A 85 -6.58 21.97 -0.57
N LEU A 86 -5.32 21.99 -0.13
CA LEU A 86 -4.25 21.16 -0.67
C LEU A 86 -4.52 19.68 -0.39
N ASP A 87 -4.95 19.35 0.82
CA ASP A 87 -5.34 17.99 1.20
C ASP A 87 -6.46 17.48 0.29
N GLY A 88 -7.48 18.31 0.02
CA GLY A 88 -8.54 17.98 -0.95
C GLY A 88 -8.05 17.79 -2.39
N GLN A 89 -7.02 18.54 -2.82
CA GLN A 89 -6.39 18.39 -4.13
C GLN A 89 -5.58 17.08 -4.23
N ILE A 90 -4.76 16.77 -3.22
CA ILE A 90 -3.97 15.53 -3.14
C ILE A 90 -4.89 14.32 -3.19
N ASN A 91 -5.89 14.25 -2.30
CA ASN A 91 -6.89 13.17 -2.27
C ASN A 91 -7.58 12.96 -3.63
N SER A 92 -7.86 14.03 -4.38
CA SER A 92 -8.50 13.95 -5.70
C SER A 92 -7.56 13.37 -6.76
N LEU A 93 -6.27 13.73 -6.73
CA LEU A 93 -5.25 13.22 -7.66
C LEU A 93 -4.88 11.76 -7.34
N GLU A 94 -4.83 11.38 -6.06
CA GLU A 94 -4.61 10.00 -5.63
C GLU A 94 -5.75 9.08 -6.10
N GLN A 95 -7.01 9.50 -5.94
CA GLN A 95 -8.17 8.78 -6.48
C GLN A 95 -8.10 8.64 -8.00
N GLN A 96 -7.66 9.67 -8.71
CA GLN A 96 -7.47 9.62 -10.16
C GLN A 96 -6.34 8.66 -10.56
N LEU A 97 -5.21 8.69 -9.85
CA LEU A 97 -4.08 7.79 -10.05
C LEU A 97 -4.50 6.33 -9.85
N PHE A 98 -5.13 6.01 -8.72
CA PHE A 98 -5.65 4.68 -8.43
C PHE A 98 -6.66 4.19 -9.48
N THR A 99 -7.55 5.08 -9.93
CA THR A 99 -8.53 4.77 -10.99
C THR A 99 -7.84 4.44 -12.31
N ILE A 100 -6.80 5.17 -12.69
CA ILE A 100 -6.03 4.94 -13.92
C ILE A 100 -5.24 3.62 -13.83
N GLU A 101 -4.60 3.34 -12.70
CA GLU A 101 -3.85 2.10 -12.47
C GLU A 101 -4.77 0.88 -12.52
N THR A 102 -5.92 0.93 -11.84
CA THR A 102 -6.95 -0.12 -11.86
C THR A 102 -7.54 -0.30 -13.26
N SER A 103 -7.82 0.80 -13.99
CA SER A 103 -8.32 0.75 -15.36
C SER A 103 -7.31 0.12 -16.33
N ASN A 104 -6.02 0.37 -16.13
CA ASN A 104 -4.94 -0.23 -16.92
C ASN A 104 -4.83 -1.74 -16.67
N LEU A 105 -4.91 -2.18 -15.40
CA LEU A 105 -5.00 -3.60 -15.03
C LEU A 105 -6.19 -4.28 -15.71
N ASN A 106 -7.39 -3.71 -15.56
CA ASN A 106 -8.61 -4.24 -16.16
C ASN A 106 -8.54 -4.33 -17.69
N ALA A 107 -7.94 -3.34 -18.34
CA ALA A 107 -7.71 -3.36 -19.79
C ALA A 107 -6.77 -4.49 -20.22
N GLU A 108 -5.76 -4.82 -19.40
CA GLU A 108 -4.83 -5.92 -19.69
C GLU A 108 -5.48 -7.30 -19.48
N THR A 109 -6.25 -7.47 -18.40
CA THR A 109 -7.09 -8.66 -18.17
C THR A 109 -8.04 -8.90 -19.35
N MET A 110 -8.73 -7.86 -19.82
CA MET A 110 -9.61 -7.94 -20.99
C MET A 110 -8.84 -8.31 -22.28
N ARG A 111 -7.59 -7.86 -22.46
CA ARG A 111 -6.75 -8.28 -23.59
C ARG A 111 -6.34 -9.74 -23.49
N ALA A 112 -6.05 -10.26 -22.30
CA ALA A 112 -5.75 -11.67 -22.09
C ALA A 112 -6.99 -12.54 -22.41
N MET A 113 -8.17 -12.17 -21.90
CA MET A 113 -9.44 -12.84 -22.22
C MET A 113 -9.74 -12.83 -23.73
N GLN A 114 -9.54 -11.70 -24.41
CA GLN A 114 -9.71 -11.61 -25.87
C GLN A 114 -8.73 -12.51 -26.65
N GLN A 115 -7.51 -12.71 -26.15
CA GLN A 115 -6.54 -13.63 -26.76
C GLN A 115 -6.95 -15.09 -26.54
N GLY A 116 -7.34 -15.45 -25.32
CA GLY A 116 -7.90 -16.77 -25.00
C GLY A 116 -9.13 -17.10 -25.86
N ALA A 117 -10.09 -16.19 -25.96
CA ALA A 117 -11.27 -16.36 -26.81
C ALA A 117 -10.93 -16.53 -28.31
N LYS A 118 -9.90 -15.86 -28.82
CA LYS A 118 -9.40 -16.05 -30.19
C LYS A 118 -8.69 -17.40 -30.37
N ALA A 119 -7.93 -17.86 -29.38
CA ALA A 119 -7.30 -19.17 -29.39
C ALA A 119 -8.35 -20.28 -29.39
N MET A 120 -9.30 -20.25 -28.45
CA MET A 120 -10.45 -21.18 -28.39
C MET A 120 -11.24 -21.17 -29.71
N LYS A 121 -11.56 -19.99 -30.26
CA LYS A 121 -12.22 -19.89 -31.57
C LYS A 121 -11.40 -20.51 -32.70
N SER A 122 -10.07 -20.46 -32.64
CA SER A 122 -9.20 -21.04 -33.67
C SER A 122 -9.08 -22.55 -33.54
N ILE A 123 -9.06 -23.08 -32.32
CA ILE A 123 -9.13 -24.52 -32.02
C ILE A 123 -10.44 -25.09 -32.57
N HIS A 124 -11.58 -24.51 -32.17
CA HIS A 124 -12.90 -24.96 -32.63
C HIS A 124 -13.18 -24.69 -34.13
N LYS A 125 -12.44 -23.80 -34.79
CA LYS A 125 -12.63 -23.51 -36.23
C LYS A 125 -12.16 -24.65 -37.13
N ASN A 126 -11.22 -25.47 -36.64
CA ASN A 126 -10.67 -26.60 -37.38
C ASN A 126 -11.23 -27.96 -36.91
N MET A 127 -12.08 -27.98 -35.87
CA MET A 127 -13.01 -29.07 -35.65
C MET A 127 -14.14 -28.88 -36.65
N ASP A 128 -14.15 -29.69 -37.71
CA ASP A 128 -15.26 -29.67 -38.66
C ASP A 128 -16.53 -30.12 -37.94
N ILE A 129 -17.69 -29.53 -38.25
CA ILE A 129 -18.92 -29.88 -37.53
C ILE A 129 -19.29 -31.35 -37.80
N ASP A 130 -18.98 -31.83 -39.00
CA ASP A 130 -19.11 -33.22 -39.41
C ASP A 130 -18.18 -34.16 -38.61
N GLN A 131 -16.97 -33.72 -38.24
CA GLN A 131 -16.08 -34.48 -37.35
C GLN A 131 -16.55 -34.45 -35.89
N VAL A 132 -17.22 -33.37 -35.46
CA VAL A 132 -17.84 -33.30 -34.14
C VAL A 132 -19.06 -34.20 -34.07
N ASP A 133 -19.87 -34.28 -35.13
CA ASP A 133 -21.01 -35.21 -35.18
C ASP A 133 -20.52 -36.67 -35.27
N GLU A 134 -19.51 -37.00 -36.09
CA GLU A 134 -18.91 -38.34 -36.16
C GLU A 134 -18.28 -38.77 -34.82
N THR A 135 -17.51 -37.88 -34.17
CA THR A 135 -16.96 -38.18 -32.82
C THR A 135 -18.02 -38.16 -31.72
N MET A 136 -19.11 -37.40 -31.85
CA MET A 136 -20.25 -37.48 -30.93
C MET A 136 -21.05 -38.76 -31.12
N ASP A 137 -21.11 -39.32 -32.33
CA ASP A 137 -21.72 -40.64 -32.58
C ASP A 137 -20.82 -41.78 -32.10
N GLU A 138 -19.48 -41.72 -32.31
CA GLU A 138 -18.54 -42.63 -31.64
C GLU A 138 -18.60 -42.51 -30.11
N VAL A 139 -18.73 -41.29 -29.56
CA VAL A 139 -18.91 -41.07 -28.11
C VAL A 139 -20.29 -41.56 -27.64
N ARG A 140 -21.35 -41.47 -28.45
CA ARG A 140 -22.66 -42.08 -28.12
C ARG A 140 -22.58 -43.59 -28.15
N GLU A 141 -21.89 -44.20 -29.11
CA GLU A 141 -21.63 -45.65 -29.12
C GLU A 141 -20.75 -46.06 -27.92
N GLN A 142 -19.71 -45.30 -27.58
CA GLN A 142 -18.85 -45.58 -26.43
C GLN A 142 -19.55 -45.31 -25.09
N VAL A 143 -20.44 -44.33 -25.00
CA VAL A 143 -21.29 -44.09 -23.82
C VAL A 143 -22.37 -45.17 -23.72
N GLN A 144 -22.99 -45.60 -24.82
CA GLN A 144 -23.91 -46.74 -24.82
C GLN A 144 -23.20 -48.05 -24.49
N LEU A 145 -21.98 -48.26 -24.98
CA LEU A 145 -21.14 -49.40 -24.60
C LEU A 145 -20.69 -49.29 -23.15
N SER A 146 -20.37 -48.08 -22.66
CA SER A 146 -20.00 -47.86 -21.26
C SER A 146 -21.20 -47.92 -20.32
N GLU A 147 -22.40 -47.62 -20.78
CA GLU A 147 -23.67 -47.85 -20.09
C GLU A 147 -24.03 -49.33 -20.17
N GLU A 148 -23.83 -50.05 -21.27
CA GLU A 148 -24.04 -51.50 -21.37
C GLU A 148 -23.04 -52.27 -20.51
N ILE A 149 -21.78 -51.81 -20.45
CA ILE A 149 -20.76 -52.28 -19.50
C ILE A 149 -21.16 -51.91 -18.07
N SER A 150 -21.64 -50.68 -17.82
CA SER A 150 -22.11 -50.27 -16.50
C SER A 150 -23.37 -51.00 -16.08
N ASP A 151 -24.25 -51.43 -16.98
CA ASP A 151 -25.45 -52.21 -16.74
C ASP A 151 -25.09 -53.71 -16.64
N ALA A 152 -24.02 -54.16 -17.29
CA ALA A 152 -23.40 -55.46 -17.07
C ALA A 152 -22.67 -55.57 -15.71
N ILE A 153 -22.13 -54.46 -15.19
CA ILE A 153 -21.43 -54.35 -13.90
C ILE A 153 -22.39 -53.98 -12.75
N SER A 154 -23.41 -53.17 -13.01
CA SER A 154 -24.43 -52.73 -12.04
C SER A 154 -25.69 -53.61 -12.03
N LYS A 155 -25.82 -54.56 -12.97
CA LYS A 155 -26.52 -55.84 -12.72
C LYS A 155 -26.03 -56.34 -11.35
N PRO A 156 -26.87 -56.32 -10.30
CA PRO A 156 -26.31 -56.10 -8.98
C PRO A 156 -25.45 -57.26 -8.52
N LEU A 157 -24.25 -56.95 -8.04
CA LEU A 157 -23.82 -57.56 -6.79
C LEU A 157 -24.12 -56.61 -5.62
N TYR A 158 -23.66 -55.35 -5.63
CA TYR A 158 -24.00 -54.38 -4.57
C TYR A 158 -24.18 -52.92 -5.05
N THR A 159 -25.27 -52.32 -4.56
CA THR A 159 -25.50 -50.88 -4.27
C THR A 159 -25.28 -49.84 -5.38
N ALA A 160 -26.37 -49.49 -6.06
CA ALA A 160 -26.57 -48.15 -6.58
C ALA A 160 -26.74 -47.14 -5.42
N GLY A 161 -26.14 -45.95 -5.55
CA GLY A 161 -26.49 -44.76 -4.77
C GLY A 161 -25.63 -44.42 -3.54
N SER A 162 -24.40 -43.94 -3.75
CA SER A 162 -23.87 -42.72 -3.11
C SER A 162 -22.49 -42.39 -3.70
N LEU A 163 -22.40 -41.38 -4.57
CA LEU A 163 -21.16 -40.62 -4.81
C LEU A 163 -21.46 -39.29 -5.54
N ALA A 164 -22.41 -38.52 -5.02
CA ALA A 164 -22.30 -37.07 -5.14
C ALA A 164 -21.34 -36.66 -4.02
N ASN A 165 -20.13 -36.19 -4.37
CA ASN A 165 -19.00 -35.95 -3.47
C ASN A 165 -19.41 -35.56 -2.04
N GLU A 166 -19.21 -36.47 -1.10
CA GLU A 166 -19.29 -36.17 0.33
C GLU A 166 -18.12 -35.24 0.66
N VAL A 167 -18.46 -34.03 1.12
CA VAL A 167 -17.50 -33.09 1.70
C VAL A 167 -17.10 -33.64 3.06
N ASP A 168 -15.81 -33.57 3.40
CA ASP A 168 -15.32 -34.06 4.69
C ASP A 168 -15.65 -33.04 5.79
N GLU A 169 -16.77 -33.25 6.49
CA GLU A 169 -17.24 -32.38 7.58
C GLU A 169 -16.20 -32.30 8.72
N ASP A 170 -15.34 -33.32 8.91
CA ASP A 170 -14.29 -33.31 9.95
C ASP A 170 -13.18 -32.28 9.62
N GLU A 171 -12.92 -31.98 8.33
CA GLU A 171 -11.97 -30.93 7.91
C GLU A 171 -12.54 -29.53 8.20
N LEU A 172 -13.85 -29.34 7.97
CA LEU A 172 -14.57 -28.09 8.27
C LEU A 172 -14.69 -27.82 9.77
N ASP A 173 -14.99 -28.83 10.58
CA ASP A 173 -15.05 -28.68 12.04
C ASP A 173 -13.68 -28.30 12.62
N GLN A 174 -12.58 -28.81 12.05
CA GLN A 174 -11.22 -28.44 12.45
C GLN A 174 -10.84 -27.00 12.04
N GLU A 175 -11.22 -26.53 10.85
CA GLU A 175 -11.05 -25.12 10.45
C GLU A 175 -11.87 -24.18 11.38
N LEU A 176 -13.08 -24.60 11.74
CA LEU A 176 -13.98 -23.85 12.60
C LEU A 176 -13.48 -23.73 14.06
N GLU A 177 -12.84 -24.76 14.60
CA GLU A 177 -12.26 -24.73 15.97
C GLU A 177 -11.07 -23.75 16.05
N LEU A 178 -10.20 -23.74 15.05
CA LEU A 178 -9.06 -22.79 14.97
C LEU A 178 -9.51 -21.32 14.98
N LEU A 179 -10.60 -21.00 14.27
CA LEU A 179 -11.20 -19.66 14.27
C LEU A 179 -11.80 -19.27 15.63
N GLN A 180 -12.22 -20.22 16.46
CA GLN A 180 -12.74 -19.94 17.80
C GLN A 180 -11.61 -19.63 18.78
N GLU A 181 -10.48 -20.35 18.72
CA GLU A 181 -9.32 -20.10 19.58
C GLU A 181 -8.70 -18.70 19.37
N GLU A 182 -8.60 -18.23 18.12
CA GLU A 182 -8.10 -16.88 17.81
C GLU A 182 -8.94 -15.78 18.48
N ASN A 183 -10.28 -15.94 18.46
CA ASN A 183 -11.21 -15.02 19.10
C ASN A 183 -11.07 -15.01 20.65
N VAL A 184 -10.96 -16.19 21.27
CA VAL A 184 -10.82 -16.29 22.74
C VAL A 184 -9.48 -15.70 23.21
N HIS A 185 -8.40 -15.91 22.47
CA HIS A 185 -7.09 -15.33 22.79
C HIS A 185 -7.12 -13.78 22.71
N ALA A 186 -7.80 -13.21 21.72
CA ALA A 186 -7.96 -11.76 21.58
C ALA A 186 -8.69 -11.12 22.77
N ASP A 187 -9.76 -11.75 23.27
CA ASP A 187 -10.50 -11.26 24.45
C ASP A 187 -9.74 -11.46 25.77
N MET A 188 -8.92 -12.51 25.91
CA MET A 188 -8.06 -12.69 27.08
C MET A 188 -6.97 -11.60 27.20
N LEU A 189 -6.31 -11.23 26.10
CA LEU A 189 -5.33 -10.12 26.11
C LEU A 189 -5.97 -8.79 26.55
N LYS A 190 -7.21 -8.56 26.14
CA LYS A 190 -7.98 -7.34 26.43
C LYS A 190 -8.36 -7.21 27.91
N THR A 191 -8.62 -8.32 28.59
CA THR A 191 -8.98 -8.34 30.02
C THR A 191 -7.75 -8.27 30.93
N ALA A 192 -6.64 -8.89 30.55
CA ALA A 192 -5.40 -8.89 31.34
C ALA A 192 -4.79 -7.48 31.54
N ALA A 193 -4.95 -6.59 30.55
CA ALA A 193 -4.38 -5.23 30.58
C ALA A 193 -5.00 -4.29 31.65
N VAL A 194 -6.14 -4.65 32.25
CA VAL A 194 -6.91 -3.75 33.13
C VAL A 194 -6.54 -3.90 34.62
N THR A 195 -5.89 -4.98 35.04
CA THR A 195 -5.90 -5.41 36.46
C THR A 195 -4.64 -5.10 37.29
N ASN A 196 -3.43 -5.09 36.71
CA ASN A 196 -2.19 -5.27 37.49
C ASN A 196 -1.38 -3.98 37.81
N ASN A 197 -2.04 -2.86 38.13
CA ASN A 197 -1.37 -1.58 38.46
C ASN A 197 -1.20 -1.27 39.97
N ASN A 198 -1.51 -2.20 40.89
CA ASN A 198 -1.54 -1.92 42.35
C ASN A 198 -0.74 -2.92 43.23
N ASP A 199 -0.10 -2.37 44.28
CA ASP A 199 0.31 -2.98 45.56
C ASP A 199 1.44 -4.07 45.57
N HIS A 200 2.69 -3.87 46.03
CA HIS A 200 3.33 -2.92 46.96
C HIS A 200 3.39 -3.30 48.48
N ILE A 201 3.51 -4.61 48.84
CA ILE A 201 3.72 -5.06 50.24
C ILE A 201 4.89 -6.07 50.41
N SER A 202 6.13 -5.57 50.49
CA SER A 202 7.33 -6.39 50.84
C SER A 202 8.31 -5.73 51.84
N SER A 203 7.99 -4.54 52.35
CA SER A 203 8.93 -3.62 53.02
C SER A 203 9.04 -3.74 54.55
N LEU A 204 8.49 -4.79 55.17
CA LEU A 204 8.35 -4.90 56.63
C LEU A 204 9.28 -5.91 57.34
N ARG A 205 10.20 -6.58 56.62
CA ARG A 205 11.18 -7.52 57.22
C ARG A 205 12.49 -6.85 57.64
N ALA A 206 12.41 -5.76 58.39
CA ALA A 206 13.56 -5.12 59.03
C ALA A 206 13.78 -5.64 60.47
N ASN A 207 15.00 -5.42 61.01
CA ASN A 207 15.36 -5.49 62.44
C ASN A 207 15.74 -6.85 63.06
N SER A 208 16.78 -7.52 62.55
CA SER A 208 17.60 -8.42 63.37
C SER A 208 19.07 -8.46 62.94
N ALA A 209 19.98 -8.41 63.92
CA ALA A 209 21.45 -8.52 63.82
C ALA A 209 22.23 -7.31 63.25
N LYS A 210 22.99 -6.70 64.17
CA LYS A 210 24.01 -5.64 64.04
C LYS A 210 25.29 -6.22 64.67
N LEU A 211 26.51 -5.78 64.29
CA LEU A 211 27.87 -6.33 64.58
C LEU A 211 28.49 -6.91 63.28
N GLU A 212 29.73 -6.66 62.84
CA GLU A 212 30.91 -5.96 63.42
C GLU A 212 31.64 -5.02 62.41
N GLN A 213 32.67 -4.31 62.89
CA GLN A 213 33.58 -3.43 62.11
C GLN A 213 34.93 -4.12 61.81
N ASN A 214 35.73 -3.48 60.92
CA ASN A 214 37.13 -3.76 60.54
C ASN A 214 37.39 -4.83 59.45
N ILE A 215 38.04 -4.43 58.35
CA ILE A 215 39.46 -4.75 58.03
C ILE A 215 39.86 -4.13 56.68
N SER A 216 41.10 -3.63 56.62
CA SER A 216 41.83 -3.13 55.43
C SER A 216 43.33 -3.46 55.62
N LEU A 217 44.18 -3.65 54.61
CA LEU A 217 44.05 -3.73 53.14
C LEU A 217 45.35 -4.35 52.57
N PRO A 218 45.36 -4.92 51.35
CA PRO A 218 46.58 -4.83 50.53
C PRO A 218 46.32 -4.38 49.08
N SER A 219 47.37 -3.87 48.43
CA SER A 219 47.28 -3.10 47.18
C SER A 219 48.27 -3.57 46.10
N VAL A 220 47.75 -3.64 44.85
CA VAL A 220 48.40 -3.61 43.51
C VAL A 220 49.56 -4.56 43.16
N PRO A 221 49.73 -4.87 41.85
CA PRO A 221 50.73 -4.14 41.06
C PRO A 221 50.18 -3.36 39.86
N ASN A 222 50.91 -2.32 39.46
CA ASN A 222 50.60 -1.42 38.33
C ASN A 222 50.86 -2.06 36.96
N SER A 223 50.03 -1.69 35.97
CA SER A 223 50.48 -1.56 34.58
C SER A 223 49.94 -0.24 33.98
N ASN A 224 50.81 0.47 33.28
CA ASN A 224 50.64 1.86 32.87
C ASN A 224 50.15 1.93 31.42
N ILE A 225 49.00 2.56 31.17
CA ILE A 225 48.58 2.97 29.83
C ILE A 225 48.38 4.48 29.85
N GLN A 226 49.25 5.17 29.12
CA GLN A 226 49.35 6.63 29.13
C GLN A 226 48.21 7.27 28.34
N SER A 227 47.53 8.24 28.94
CA SER A 227 46.71 9.20 28.20
C SER A 227 47.61 10.15 27.40
N THR A 228 47.47 10.18 26.07
CA THR A 228 48.10 11.19 25.21
C THR A 228 47.03 12.05 24.53
N ASN A 229 46.53 13.02 25.29
CA ASN A 229 45.72 14.10 24.74
C ASN A 229 46.64 15.02 23.92
N LYS A 230 46.46 15.10 22.59
CA LYS A 230 47.15 16.11 21.76
C LYS A 230 46.14 16.88 20.91
N ILE A 231 45.77 18.05 21.41
CA ILE A 231 45.11 19.11 20.65
C ILE A 231 46.06 19.61 19.54
N ILE A 232 45.55 19.84 18.33
CA ILE A 232 45.84 20.99 17.43
C ILE A 232 44.82 21.01 16.27
N LYS A 233 43.92 22.00 16.36
CA LYS A 233 43.37 22.92 15.33
C LYS A 233 42.93 22.48 13.91
N GLU A 234 41.72 22.95 13.58
CA GLU A 234 41.31 23.69 12.36
C GLU A 234 41.56 23.04 10.97
N ASN A 235 40.48 22.58 10.31
CA ASN A 235 39.88 23.32 9.20
C ASN A 235 38.54 22.73 8.72
N GLY A 236 37.73 23.58 8.09
CA GLY A 236 36.27 23.44 7.98
C GLY A 236 35.70 22.36 7.04
N MET A 237 34.46 22.01 7.36
CA MET A 237 33.41 21.53 6.46
C MET A 237 32.07 21.80 7.14
N ASN A 238 31.40 22.89 6.73
CA ASN A 238 30.03 23.25 7.14
C ASN A 238 29.40 24.12 6.03
N GLN A 239 29.33 23.52 4.84
CA GLN A 239 28.67 24.05 3.64
C GLN A 239 28.07 22.86 2.87
N SER A 240 26.86 22.46 3.27
CA SER A 240 26.06 21.46 2.55
C SER A 240 24.57 21.51 2.89
N GLU A 241 24.18 22.08 4.04
CA GLU A 241 22.76 22.18 4.45
C GLU A 241 22.05 23.44 3.93
N ASN A 242 22.77 24.52 3.62
CA ASN A 242 22.17 25.74 3.06
C ASN A 242 21.99 25.68 1.52
N GLU A 243 22.86 24.99 0.79
CA GLU A 243 22.79 24.96 -0.69
C GLU A 243 21.57 24.18 -1.19
N SER A 244 21.11 23.15 -0.46
CA SER A 244 19.90 22.41 -0.81
C SER A 244 18.61 23.21 -0.60
N GLU A 245 18.54 24.06 0.42
CA GLU A 245 17.36 24.92 0.65
C GLU A 245 17.25 26.01 -0.44
N ASP A 246 18.39 26.55 -0.89
CA ASP A 246 18.46 27.54 -1.98
C ASP A 246 18.04 26.95 -3.35
N GLU A 247 18.34 25.68 -3.64
CA GLU A 247 17.93 25.02 -4.89
C GLU A 247 16.40 24.76 -4.95
N ASP A 248 15.79 24.27 -3.86
CA ASP A 248 14.33 24.07 -3.81
C ASP A 248 13.57 25.43 -3.87
N GLU A 249 14.05 26.50 -3.20
CA GLU A 249 13.47 27.85 -3.36
C GLU A 249 13.59 28.38 -4.80
N ARG A 250 14.70 28.08 -5.49
CA ARG A 250 14.95 28.53 -6.86
C ARG A 250 14.01 27.85 -7.85
N ALA A 251 13.81 26.53 -7.74
CA ALA A 251 12.86 25.78 -8.55
C ALA A 251 11.42 26.30 -8.36
N LEU A 252 11.03 26.64 -7.13
CA LEU A 252 9.73 27.24 -6.83
C LEU A 252 9.52 28.62 -7.47
N ARG A 253 10.58 29.46 -7.53
CA ARG A 253 10.50 30.78 -8.21
C ARG A 253 10.44 30.65 -9.72
N GLU A 254 11.19 29.73 -10.31
CA GLU A 254 11.22 29.50 -11.76
C GLU A 254 9.87 28.98 -12.26
N LEU A 255 9.26 28.02 -11.55
CA LEU A 255 7.91 27.52 -11.86
C LEU A 255 6.81 28.57 -11.67
N GLN A 256 6.95 29.48 -10.70
CA GLN A 256 6.02 30.63 -10.55
C GLN A 256 6.15 31.64 -11.70
N ALA A 257 7.36 31.85 -12.23
CA ALA A 257 7.59 32.72 -13.38
C ALA A 257 7.07 32.10 -14.69
N GLU A 258 7.22 30.79 -14.88
CA GLU A 258 6.72 30.07 -16.06
C GLU A 258 5.18 30.01 -16.11
N MET A 259 4.52 29.96 -14.94
CA MET A 259 3.05 29.93 -14.83
C MET A 259 2.34 31.29 -15.02
N GLY A 260 3.08 32.40 -15.17
CA GLY A 260 2.53 33.67 -15.66
C GLY A 260 1.46 34.34 -14.78
N LEU A 261 1.82 34.69 -13.54
CA LEU A 261 1.04 35.55 -12.64
C LEU A 261 1.82 36.83 -12.26
#